data_AF-A0A1Q6X892-F1
#
_entry.id   AF-A0A1Q6X892-F1
#
_cell.length_a   1.000
_cell.length_b   1.000
_cell.length_c   1.000
_cell.angle_alpha   90.00
_cell.angle_beta   90.00
_cell.angle_gamma   90.00
#
_symmetry.space_group_name_H-M   'P 1'
#
loop_
_entity.id
_entity.type
_entity.pdbx_description
1 polymer ?
#
loop_
_entity_poly.entity_id
_entity_poly.type
_entity_poly.pdbx_seq_one_letter_code
_entity_poly.pdbx_strand_id
1 'polypeptide(L)'
;MKPAFVSVAAVLLLSLTPTAVFAKNVSIGIYGVIDRVTFEPDGTSPNLVRISGLFVVPIPMSSGQYKTPQRGYLYFRIRPGMEQATRNDWKGLKSVAGTGQVVGFAQYWVPNPDDPYGNPHYSLEVRVHPDNDAASTDVYPLPNLKGIIQHGDKEDPDFDKIAAQLQKGLRRLTVSQLY
;
A
#
# COMPACT_ATOMS: atom_id res chain seq x y z
N MET A 1 44.95 -39.87 45.36
CA MET A 1 45.14 -38.73 44.45
C MET A 1 45.19 -39.24 43.02
N LYS A 2 44.20 -38.86 42.19
CA LYS A 2 44.19 -38.73 40.72
C LYS A 2 42.74 -38.42 40.31
N PRO A 3 42.41 -37.21 39.84
CA PRO A 3 41.05 -36.88 39.40
C PRO A 3 40.80 -37.40 37.98
N ALA A 4 39.68 -38.09 37.78
CA ALA A 4 39.20 -38.46 36.46
C ALA A 4 38.53 -37.25 35.81
N PHE A 5 39.08 -36.81 34.68
CA PHE A 5 38.51 -35.81 33.80
C PHE A 5 37.18 -36.31 33.23
N VAL A 6 36.09 -35.60 33.48
CA VAL A 6 34.83 -35.76 32.75
C VAL A 6 34.70 -34.56 31.81
N SER A 7 34.85 -34.84 30.51
CA SER A 7 34.76 -33.86 29.43
C SER A 7 33.35 -33.27 29.33
N VAL A 8 33.26 -31.94 29.37
CA VAL A 8 32.04 -31.18 29.07
C VAL A 8 31.90 -31.08 27.54
N ALA A 9 30.94 -31.82 26.97
CA ALA A 9 30.55 -31.65 25.57
C ALA A 9 29.50 -30.53 25.48
N ALA A 10 29.94 -29.32 25.12
CA ALA A 10 29.05 -28.22 24.79
C ALA A 10 28.53 -28.38 23.35
N VAL A 11 27.28 -28.80 23.19
CA VAL A 11 26.58 -28.78 21.91
C VAL A 11 26.02 -27.38 21.69
N LEU A 12 26.73 -26.55 20.92
CA LEU A 12 26.18 -25.31 20.38
C LEU A 12 25.16 -25.66 19.27
N LEU A 13 23.87 -25.64 19.61
CA LEU A 13 22.80 -25.59 18.62
C LEU A 13 22.80 -24.19 17.97
N LEU A 14 23.33 -24.07 16.76
CA LEU A 14 23.05 -22.94 15.89
C LEU A 14 21.57 -22.97 15.51
N SER A 15 20.76 -22.14 16.15
CA SER A 15 19.42 -21.82 15.69
C SER A 15 19.52 -21.03 14.38
N LEU A 16 19.43 -21.74 13.25
CA LEU A 16 19.09 -21.10 11.97
C LEU A 16 17.66 -20.58 12.09
N THR A 17 17.49 -19.33 12.49
CA THR A 17 16.24 -18.62 12.23
C THR A 17 16.21 -18.32 10.73
N PRO A 18 15.27 -18.88 9.95
CA PRO A 18 15.14 -18.50 8.56
C PRO A 18 14.74 -17.02 8.52
N THR A 19 15.66 -16.16 8.08
CA THR A 19 15.32 -14.81 7.66
C THR A 19 14.52 -14.97 6.37
N ALA A 20 13.21 -14.75 6.45
CA ALA A 20 12.36 -14.73 5.27
C ALA A 20 12.89 -13.64 4.32
N VAL A 21 13.51 -14.06 3.22
CA VAL A 21 13.88 -13.17 2.12
C VAL A 21 12.58 -12.88 1.38
N PHE A 22 11.91 -11.80 1.76
CA PHE A 22 10.72 -11.34 1.07
C PHE A 22 11.13 -10.80 -0.31
N ALA A 23 10.54 -11.35 -1.36
CA ALA A 23 10.73 -10.80 -2.70
C ALA A 23 10.20 -9.36 -2.72
N LYS A 24 10.99 -8.42 -3.28
CA LYS A 24 10.64 -7.00 -3.39
C LYS A 24 9.27 -6.75 -4.05
N ASN A 25 8.76 -7.71 -4.79
CA ASN A 25 7.59 -7.54 -5.66
C ASN A 25 6.27 -7.86 -4.93
N VAL A 26 6.34 -8.23 -3.65
CA VAL A 26 5.20 -8.75 -2.89
C VAL A 26 4.49 -7.64 -2.10
N SER A 27 5.20 -6.56 -1.77
CA SER A 27 4.70 -5.48 -0.93
C SER A 27 3.76 -4.51 -1.66
N ILE A 28 2.62 -4.23 -1.05
CA ILE A 28 1.57 -3.34 -1.53
C ILE A 28 1.95 -1.87 -1.31
N GLY A 29 1.78 -1.03 -2.32
CA GLY A 29 2.10 0.39 -2.25
C GLY A 29 1.04 1.20 -1.50
N ILE A 30 -0.24 0.91 -1.71
CA ILE A 30 -1.33 1.70 -1.15
C ILE A 30 -2.33 0.77 -0.49
N TYR A 31 -2.59 1.02 0.79
CA TYR A 31 -3.69 0.44 1.52
C TYR A 31 -4.76 1.49 1.77
N GLY A 32 -6.03 1.13 1.69
CA GLY A 32 -7.08 2.08 2.00
C GLY A 32 -8.43 1.47 2.33
N VAL A 33 -9.23 2.25 3.06
CA VAL A 33 -10.68 2.09 3.12
C VAL A 33 -11.27 3.21 2.28
N ILE A 34 -11.92 2.85 1.18
CA ILE A 34 -12.41 3.80 0.19
C ILE A 34 -13.83 4.22 0.56
N ASP A 35 -14.04 5.52 0.74
CA ASP A 35 -15.36 6.08 1.00
C ASP A 35 -16.08 6.39 -0.31
N ARG A 36 -15.36 7.01 -1.27
CA ARG A 36 -15.96 7.48 -2.52
C ARG A 36 -14.93 7.55 -3.63
N VAL A 37 -15.38 7.23 -4.85
CA VAL A 37 -14.61 7.43 -6.08
C VAL A 37 -15.43 8.32 -7.02
N THR A 38 -14.85 9.43 -7.48
CA THR A 38 -15.47 10.35 -8.45
C THR A 38 -14.58 10.51 -9.67
N PHE A 39 -15.20 10.82 -10.81
CA PHE A 39 -14.57 10.78 -12.13
C PHE A 39 -14.67 12.14 -12.80
N GLU A 40 -13.62 12.58 -13.49
CA GLU A 40 -13.65 13.87 -14.20
C GLU A 40 -13.13 13.72 -15.64
N PRO A 41 -13.84 14.24 -16.66
CA PRO A 41 -15.26 14.65 -16.58
C PRO A 41 -16.17 13.46 -16.24
N ASP A 42 -17.34 13.74 -15.67
CA ASP A 42 -18.36 12.72 -15.47
C ASP A 42 -18.78 12.09 -16.82
N GLY A 43 -18.94 10.78 -16.88
CA GLY A 43 -19.41 10.07 -18.06
C GLY A 43 -18.59 8.84 -18.43
N THR A 44 -18.55 8.51 -19.72
CA THR A 44 -17.95 7.27 -20.25
C THR A 44 -16.44 7.35 -20.45
N SER A 45 -15.89 8.56 -20.51
CA SER A 45 -14.48 8.80 -20.81
C SER A 45 -13.74 9.68 -19.79
N PRO A 46 -13.88 9.49 -18.45
CA PRO A 46 -13.11 10.26 -17.48
C PRO A 46 -11.60 10.08 -17.63
N ASN A 47 -10.83 11.16 -17.56
CA ASN A 47 -9.36 11.11 -17.61
C ASN A 47 -8.72 11.36 -16.24
N LEU A 48 -9.55 11.62 -15.24
CA LEU A 48 -9.18 11.93 -13.88
C LEU A 48 -10.03 11.10 -12.91
N VAL A 49 -9.45 10.72 -11.78
CA VAL A 49 -10.18 10.09 -10.67
C VAL A 49 -9.77 10.71 -9.35
N ARG A 50 -10.75 11.02 -8.51
CA ARG A 50 -10.56 11.34 -7.10
C ARG A 50 -11.07 10.17 -6.26
N ILE A 51 -10.20 9.62 -5.42
CA ILE A 51 -10.48 8.49 -4.53
C ILE A 51 -10.39 9.01 -3.10
N SER A 52 -11.54 9.28 -2.48
CA SER A 52 -11.63 9.72 -1.08
C SER A 52 -11.70 8.53 -0.13
N GLY A 53 -11.03 8.64 1.01
CA GLY A 53 -10.96 7.57 1.99
C GLY A 53 -9.95 7.80 3.11
N LEU A 54 -9.64 6.70 3.80
CA LEU A 54 -8.55 6.62 4.76
C LEU A 54 -7.45 5.74 4.17
N PHE A 55 -6.23 6.25 4.07
CA PHE A 55 -5.14 5.60 3.36
C PHE A 55 -3.89 5.42 4.23
N VAL A 56 -3.14 4.36 3.94
CA VAL A 56 -1.77 4.15 4.42
C VAL A 56 -0.90 4.01 3.18
N VAL A 57 0.10 4.88 3.07
CA VAL A 57 1.02 5.00 1.92
C VAL A 57 2.46 4.97 2.41
N PRO A 58 3.45 4.71 1.53
CA PRO A 58 4.84 4.57 1.95
C PRO A 58 5.42 5.85 2.53
N ILE A 59 6.42 5.71 3.38
CA ILE A 59 7.33 6.81 3.70
C ILE A 59 8.33 6.94 2.54
N PRO A 60 8.43 8.11 1.88
CA PRO A 60 9.40 8.33 0.80
C PRO A 60 10.82 7.98 1.24
N MET A 61 11.60 7.38 0.34
CA MET A 61 12.98 6.96 0.56
C MET A 61 13.17 6.02 1.77
N SER A 62 12.14 5.28 2.16
CA SER A 62 12.23 4.31 3.27
C SER A 62 12.35 2.87 2.77
N SER A 63 12.87 2.00 3.64
CA SER A 63 13.01 0.56 3.38
C SER A 63 11.84 -0.23 3.93
N GLY A 64 10.66 -0.11 3.30
CA GLY A 64 9.46 -0.87 3.67
C GLY A 64 8.59 -0.23 4.75
N GLN A 65 8.78 1.06 5.06
CA GLN A 65 7.97 1.75 6.05
C GLN A 65 6.78 2.47 5.41
N TYR A 66 5.71 2.58 6.21
CA TYR A 66 4.47 3.25 5.84
C TYR A 66 4.13 4.36 6.83
N LYS A 67 3.43 5.38 6.34
CA LYS A 67 2.85 6.44 7.16
C LYS A 67 1.72 5.89 8.03
N THR A 68 1.36 6.64 9.07
CA THR A 68 0.13 6.37 9.82
C THR A 68 -1.10 6.62 8.94
N PRO A 69 -2.29 6.04 9.26
CA PRO A 69 -3.51 6.28 8.49
C PRO A 69 -3.83 7.77 8.30
N GLN A 70 -4.00 8.19 7.04
CA GLN A 70 -4.27 9.57 6.64
C GLN A 70 -5.64 9.66 5.98
N ARG A 71 -6.50 10.55 6.50
CA ARG A 71 -7.79 10.86 5.90
C ARG A 71 -7.60 11.87 4.77
N GLY A 72 -8.26 11.67 3.64
CA GLY A 72 -8.22 12.60 2.52
C GLY A 72 -8.57 11.92 1.21
N TYR A 73 -7.89 12.31 0.13
CA TYR A 73 -8.08 11.73 -1.19
C TYR A 73 -6.77 11.53 -1.95
N LEU A 74 -6.78 10.56 -2.86
CA LEU A 74 -5.79 10.38 -3.91
C LEU A 74 -6.35 10.93 -5.21
N TYR A 75 -5.51 11.60 -6.01
CA TYR A 75 -5.95 12.25 -7.25
C TYR A 75 -5.06 11.88 -8.41
N PHE A 76 -5.64 11.19 -9.39
CA PHE A 76 -4.87 10.61 -10.47
C PHE A 76 -5.39 11.03 -11.85
N ARG A 77 -4.46 11.22 -12.78
CA ARG A 77 -4.73 11.32 -14.21
C ARG A 77 -4.31 10.06 -14.95
N ILE A 78 -5.04 9.74 -16.01
CA ILE A 78 -4.67 8.66 -16.93
C ILE A 78 -3.37 9.02 -17.67
N ARG A 79 -2.46 8.04 -17.80
CA ARG A 79 -1.34 8.08 -18.74
C ARG A 79 -1.86 7.82 -20.16
N PRO A 80 -1.53 8.66 -21.15
CA PRO A 80 -1.91 8.40 -22.54
C PRO A 80 -1.50 6.99 -23.00
N GLY A 81 -2.42 6.29 -23.67
CA GLY A 81 -2.25 4.90 -24.12
C GLY A 81 -2.54 3.83 -23.07
N MET A 82 -2.92 4.20 -21.84
CA MET A 82 -3.28 3.29 -20.75
C MET A 82 -4.74 3.43 -20.31
N GLU A 83 -5.60 4.01 -21.14
CA GLU A 83 -6.97 4.40 -20.79
C GLU A 83 -7.80 3.19 -20.36
N GLN A 84 -7.81 2.13 -21.15
CA GLN A 84 -8.66 0.97 -20.88
C GLN A 84 -8.27 0.25 -19.58
N ALA A 85 -6.96 0.02 -19.39
CA ALA A 85 -6.44 -0.64 -18.18
C ALA A 85 -6.75 0.21 -16.94
N THR A 86 -6.48 1.52 -17.01
CA THR A 86 -6.75 2.46 -15.91
C THR A 86 -8.22 2.51 -15.53
N ARG A 87 -9.12 2.59 -16.51
CA ARG A 87 -10.57 2.61 -16.27
C ARG A 87 -11.08 1.33 -15.63
N ASN A 88 -10.49 0.18 -15.98
CA ASN A 88 -10.83 -1.10 -15.37
C ASN A 88 -10.44 -1.12 -13.88
N ASP A 89 -9.23 -0.68 -13.54
CA ASP A 89 -8.80 -0.55 -12.15
C ASP A 89 -9.71 0.41 -11.37
N TRP A 90 -9.99 1.59 -11.94
CA TRP A 90 -10.88 2.56 -11.32
C TRP A 90 -12.29 2.03 -11.09
N LYS A 91 -12.81 1.18 -12.00
CA LYS A 91 -14.09 0.49 -11.81
C LYS A 91 -14.02 -0.50 -10.63
N GLY A 92 -12.91 -1.22 -10.48
CA GLY A 92 -12.68 -2.08 -9.32
C GLY A 92 -12.67 -1.27 -8.01
N LEU A 93 -11.96 -0.15 -7.95
CA LEU A 93 -11.94 0.73 -6.78
C LEU A 93 -13.32 1.33 -6.49
N LYS A 94 -14.08 1.67 -7.54
CA LYS A 94 -15.46 2.16 -7.40
C LYS A 94 -16.39 1.09 -6.81
N SER A 95 -16.20 -0.18 -7.14
CA SER A 95 -17.06 -1.27 -6.65
C SER A 95 -16.93 -1.55 -5.15
N VAL A 96 -15.81 -1.18 -4.53
CA VAL A 96 -15.57 -1.34 -3.08
C VAL A 96 -15.84 -0.07 -2.28
N ALA A 97 -16.10 1.05 -2.96
CA ALA A 97 -16.30 2.34 -2.28
C ALA A 97 -17.54 2.31 -1.38
N GLY A 98 -17.39 2.78 -0.13
CA GLY A 98 -18.46 2.85 0.86
C GLY A 98 -18.73 1.54 1.61
N THR A 99 -18.01 0.46 1.31
CA THR A 99 -18.20 -0.84 1.96
C THR A 99 -17.53 -0.96 3.33
N GLY A 100 -16.57 -0.07 3.63
CA GLY A 100 -15.72 -0.17 4.83
C GLY A 100 -14.62 -1.24 4.73
N GLN A 101 -14.51 -1.91 3.58
CA GLN A 101 -13.51 -2.94 3.31
C GLN A 101 -12.12 -2.31 3.13
N VAL A 102 -11.10 -3.00 3.65
CA VAL A 102 -9.69 -2.63 3.39
C VAL A 102 -9.29 -3.21 2.04
N VAL A 103 -8.71 -2.37 1.19
CA VAL A 103 -8.13 -2.78 -0.08
C VAL A 103 -6.65 -2.43 -0.16
N GLY A 104 -5.92 -3.23 -0.93
CA GLY A 104 -4.52 -3.00 -1.29
C GLY A 104 -4.35 -2.86 -2.80
N PHE A 105 -3.54 -1.92 -3.26
CA PHE A 105 -3.22 -1.77 -4.69
C PHE A 105 -1.88 -1.03 -4.88
N ALA A 106 -1.36 -1.09 -6.10
CA ALA A 106 -0.01 -0.63 -6.45
C ALA A 106 1.11 -1.41 -5.75
N GLN A 107 2.33 -1.28 -6.26
CA GLN A 107 3.55 -1.85 -5.68
C GLN A 107 4.23 -0.83 -4.77
N TYR A 108 4.81 -1.34 -3.68
CA TYR A 108 5.67 -0.52 -2.83
C TYR A 108 6.96 -0.14 -3.55
N TRP A 109 7.62 -1.12 -4.17
CA TRP A 109 8.91 -0.94 -4.82
C TRP A 109 8.70 -0.63 -6.30
N VAL A 110 8.94 0.62 -6.69
CA VAL A 110 8.74 1.09 -8.07
C VAL A 110 10.08 1.48 -8.74
N PRO A 111 10.18 1.40 -10.09
CA PRO A 111 11.42 1.73 -10.81
C PRO A 111 11.77 3.21 -10.68
N ASN A 112 13.00 3.54 -10.28
CA ASN A 112 13.46 4.92 -10.16
C ASN A 112 13.32 5.66 -11.50
N PRO A 113 12.53 6.75 -11.59
CA PRO A 113 12.39 7.52 -12.82
C PRO A 113 13.71 8.17 -13.26
N ASP A 114 14.59 8.50 -12.31
CA ASP A 114 15.88 9.12 -12.58
C ASP A 114 17.00 8.11 -12.88
N ASP A 115 16.74 6.82 -12.63
CA ASP A 115 17.66 5.74 -12.94
C ASP A 115 16.91 4.47 -13.40
N PRO A 116 16.36 4.48 -14.63
CA PRO A 116 15.56 3.37 -15.14
C PRO A 116 16.38 2.10 -15.44
N TYR A 117 17.72 2.16 -15.41
CA TYR A 117 18.61 1.06 -15.79
C TYR A 117 19.60 0.66 -14.69
N GLY A 118 19.83 1.49 -13.67
CA GLY A 118 20.59 1.18 -12.46
C GLY A 118 19.65 0.85 -11.32
N ASN A 119 19.73 -0.38 -10.78
CA ASN A 119 18.88 -0.81 -9.68
C ASN A 119 19.20 -0.05 -8.37
N PRO A 120 18.39 0.96 -8.01
CA PRO A 120 17.59 0.82 -6.80
C PRO A 120 16.09 1.08 -7.08
N HIS A 121 15.25 0.17 -6.60
CA HIS A 121 13.83 0.47 -6.43
C HIS A 121 13.69 1.55 -5.36
N TYR A 122 12.75 2.49 -5.56
CA TYR A 122 12.34 3.43 -4.52
C TYR A 122 10.93 3.13 -4.05
N SER A 123 10.61 3.58 -2.83
CA SER A 123 9.27 3.49 -2.27
C SER A 123 8.30 4.31 -3.13
N LEU A 124 7.13 3.75 -3.45
CA LEU A 124 6.08 4.46 -4.17
C LEU A 124 5.79 5.81 -3.51
N GLU A 125 5.99 6.87 -4.30
CA GLU A 125 5.68 8.22 -3.88
C GLU A 125 4.28 8.57 -4.36
N VAL A 126 3.37 8.63 -3.40
CA VAL A 126 1.98 9.05 -3.58
C VAL A 126 1.58 9.91 -2.39
N ARG A 127 0.78 10.94 -2.65
CA ARG A 127 0.33 11.86 -1.60
C ARG A 127 -1.16 11.69 -1.32
N VAL A 128 -1.50 11.60 -0.03
CA VAL A 128 -2.88 11.74 0.43
C VAL A 128 -3.15 13.23 0.64
N HIS A 129 -4.04 13.79 -0.18
CA HIS A 129 -4.43 15.19 -0.12
C HIS A 129 -5.56 15.40 0.88
N PRO A 130 -5.50 16.43 1.74
CA PRO A 130 -6.63 16.82 2.58
C PRO A 130 -7.87 17.15 1.73
N ASP A 131 -9.08 16.87 2.21
CA ASP A 131 -10.30 16.99 1.41
C ASP A 131 -10.59 18.39 0.82
N ASN A 132 -10.04 19.43 1.45
CA ASN A 132 -10.18 20.83 1.08
C ASN A 132 -9.04 21.37 0.20
N ASP A 133 -8.05 20.54 -0.16
CA ASP A 133 -6.90 20.96 -0.96
C ASP A 133 -7.21 20.91 -2.46
N ALA A 134 -6.61 21.81 -3.23
CA ALA A 134 -6.60 21.74 -4.69
C ALA A 134 -5.28 21.08 -5.12
N ALA A 135 -5.34 19.78 -5.42
CA ALA A 135 -4.17 18.96 -5.65
C ALA A 135 -3.73 18.90 -7.13
N SER A 136 -2.41 18.79 -7.35
CA SER A 136 -1.86 18.29 -8.61
C SER A 136 -2.18 16.80 -8.76
N THR A 137 -2.29 16.33 -9.99
CA THR A 137 -2.61 14.92 -10.28
C THR A 137 -1.34 14.08 -10.37
N ASP A 138 -1.38 12.92 -9.71
CA ASP A 138 -0.40 11.86 -9.90
C ASP A 138 -0.75 11.03 -11.15
N VAL A 139 0.22 10.32 -11.73
CA VAL A 139 0.01 9.54 -12.97
C VAL A 139 -0.42 8.10 -12.68
N TYR A 140 -1.45 7.62 -13.38
CA TYR A 140 -1.97 6.25 -13.30
C TYR A 140 -1.91 5.55 -14.68
N PRO A 141 -1.70 4.23 -14.78
CA PRO A 141 -1.59 3.26 -13.71
C PRO A 141 -0.27 3.32 -12.96
N LEU A 142 -0.39 3.09 -11.66
CA LEU A 142 0.76 2.77 -10.82
C LEU A 142 1.16 1.31 -11.09
N PRO A 143 2.47 0.96 -11.00
CA PRO A 143 2.89 -0.42 -11.14
C PRO A 143 2.09 -1.32 -10.21
N ASN A 144 1.40 -2.31 -10.75
CA ASN A 144 0.46 -3.13 -9.99
C ASN A 144 0.36 -4.55 -10.56
N LEU A 145 1.15 -5.48 -10.01
CA LEU A 145 1.17 -6.87 -10.50
C LEU A 145 -0.02 -7.70 -9.99
N LYS A 146 -0.57 -7.34 -8.83
CA LYS A 146 -1.63 -8.11 -8.14
C LYS A 146 -3.04 -7.55 -8.37
N GLY A 147 -3.17 -6.42 -9.07
CA GLY A 147 -4.44 -5.74 -9.23
C GLY A 147 -4.94 -5.15 -7.91
N ILE A 148 -6.26 -5.11 -7.72
CA ILE A 148 -6.88 -4.60 -6.49
C ILE A 148 -7.17 -5.77 -5.56
N ILE A 149 -6.49 -5.78 -4.42
CA ILE A 149 -6.61 -6.79 -3.38
C ILE A 149 -7.73 -6.38 -2.43
N GLN A 150 -8.71 -7.26 -2.25
CA GLN A 150 -9.93 -6.94 -1.49
C GLN A 150 -10.07 -7.77 -0.20
N HIS A 151 -9.48 -8.96 -0.12
CA HIS A 151 -9.75 -9.92 0.97
C HIS A 151 -8.51 -10.33 1.75
N GLY A 152 -7.53 -9.43 1.84
CA GLY A 152 -6.22 -9.77 2.38
C GLY A 152 -5.27 -10.32 1.33
N ASP A 153 -3.99 -10.29 1.68
CA ASP A 153 -2.91 -10.91 0.92
C ASP A 153 -2.03 -11.66 1.91
N LYS A 154 -1.96 -13.00 1.76
CA LYS A 154 -1.11 -13.84 2.62
C LYS A 154 0.36 -13.71 2.28
N GLU A 155 0.68 -13.20 1.11
CA GLU A 155 2.05 -12.98 0.69
C GLU A 155 2.57 -11.65 1.23
N ASP A 156 1.70 -10.65 1.43
CA ASP A 156 2.09 -9.38 2.03
C ASP A 156 2.08 -9.48 3.57
N PRO A 157 3.26 -9.43 4.22
CA PRO A 157 3.36 -9.57 5.68
C PRO A 157 2.75 -8.40 6.46
N ASP A 158 2.54 -7.24 5.82
CA ASP A 158 2.01 -6.04 6.46
C ASP A 158 0.48 -5.91 6.34
N PHE A 159 -0.19 -6.72 5.50
CA PHE A 159 -1.61 -6.53 5.19
C PHE A 159 -2.48 -6.52 6.45
N ASP A 160 -2.44 -7.58 7.27
CA ASP A 160 -3.31 -7.71 8.43
C ASP A 160 -3.04 -6.60 9.47
N LYS A 161 -1.76 -6.24 9.64
CA LYS A 161 -1.33 -5.19 10.54
C LYS A 161 -1.85 -3.82 10.09
N ILE A 162 -1.69 -3.47 8.82
CA ILE A 162 -2.14 -2.18 8.27
C ILE A 162 -3.67 -2.14 8.20
N ALA A 163 -4.33 -3.26 7.85
CA ALA A 163 -5.78 -3.38 7.88
C ALA A 163 -6.34 -3.08 9.28
N ALA A 164 -5.71 -3.63 10.34
CA ALA A 164 -6.11 -3.32 11.71
C ALA A 164 -5.92 -1.83 12.07
N GLN A 165 -4.86 -1.19 11.58
CA GLN A 165 -4.64 0.26 11.77
C GLN A 165 -5.73 1.10 11.09
N LEU A 166 -6.08 0.75 9.85
CA LEU A 166 -7.15 1.41 9.09
C LEU A 166 -8.50 1.25 9.78
N GLN A 167 -8.85 0.04 10.21
CA GLN A 167 -10.09 -0.23 10.94
C GLN A 167 -10.17 0.53 12.27
N LYS A 168 -9.04 0.61 13.00
CA LYS A 168 -8.94 1.43 14.21
C LYS A 168 -9.11 2.92 13.91
N GLY A 169 -8.52 3.41 12.82
CA GLY A 169 -8.65 4.79 12.36
C GLY A 169 -10.09 5.14 12.00
N LEU A 170 -10.78 4.26 11.28
CA LEU A 170 -12.18 4.42 10.90
C LEU A 170 -13.08 4.57 12.13
N ARG A 171 -12.94 3.69 13.13
CA ARG A 171 -13.71 3.77 14.38
C ARG A 171 -13.51 5.09 15.12
N ARG A 172 -12.29 5.63 15.13
CA ARG A 172 -11.99 6.92 15.77
C ARG A 172 -12.69 8.08 15.06
N LEU A 173 -12.71 8.07 13.72
CA LEU A 173 -13.40 9.09 12.93
C LEU A 173 -14.91 9.06 13.17
N THR A 174 -15.52 7.86 13.22
CA THR A 174 -16.95 7.72 13.51
C THR A 174 -17.31 8.27 14.90
N VAL A 175 -16.52 7.97 15.93
CA VAL A 175 -16.76 8.49 17.29
C VAL A 175 -16.61 10.01 17.35
N SER A 176 -15.63 10.57 16.64
CA SER A 176 -15.41 12.02 16.60
C SER A 176 -16.51 12.81 15.89
N GLN A 177 -17.37 12.17 15.10
CA GLN A 177 -18.52 12.81 14.43
C GLN A 177 -19.80 12.78 15.28
N LEU A 178 -19.79 12.08 16.42
CA LEU A 178 -20.93 11.93 17.32
C LEU A 178 -20.88 12.89 18.53
N TYR A 179 -19.85 13.74 18.61
CA TYR A 179 -19.63 14.76 19.64
C TYR A 179 -19.36 16.12 18.98
#